data_AF-A0A0A2C877-F1
#
_entry.id   AF-A0A0A2C877-F1
#
_cell.length_a   1.000
_cell.length_b   1.000
_cell.length_c   1.000
_cell.angle_alpha   90.00
_cell.angle_beta   90.00
_cell.angle_gamma   90.00
#
_symmetry.space_group_name_H-M   'P 1'
#
loop_
_entity.id
_entity.type
_entity.pdbx_description
1 polymer ?
#
loop_
_entity_poly.entity_id
_entity_poly.type
_entity_poly.pdbx_seq_one_letter_code
_entity_poly.pdbx_strand_id
1 'polypeptide(L)' 'MLWLKKGLDIRKGEIPPTNRTADPKQVKRWHREWLAGELFENLPTDGIVVKVASGAIKQKLGVNSVCPNWAIAMKD' A
#
# COMPACT_ATOMS: atom_id res chain seq x y z
N MET A 1 -2.99 -6.24 -1.68
CA MET A 1 -3.83 -5.17 -1.08
C MET A 1 -2.94 -3.96 -0.91
N LEU A 2 -3.24 -2.85 -1.57
CA LEU A 2 -2.47 -1.61 -1.47
C LEU A 2 -3.03 -0.71 -0.34
N TRP A 3 -2.19 -0.10 0.48
CA TRP A 3 -2.55 0.83 1.55
C TRP A 3 -1.75 2.12 1.38
N LEU A 4 -2.30 3.29 1.65
CA LEU A 4 -1.52 4.53 1.67
C LEU A 4 -0.85 4.70 3.04
N LYS A 5 0.37 5.25 3.10
CA LYS A 5 1.00 5.69 4.36
C LYS A 5 0.85 7.22 4.42
N LYS A 6 0.30 7.76 5.51
CA LYS A 6 0.43 9.18 5.87
C LYS A 6 0.55 9.29 7.39
N GLY A 7 1.37 10.24 7.85
CA GLY A 7 1.51 10.61 9.26
C GLY A 7 0.59 11.74 9.72
N LEU A 8 -0.71 11.72 9.37
CA LEU A 8 -1.65 12.78 9.79
C LEU A 8 -3.04 12.21 10.09
N ASP A 9 -3.61 12.75 11.17
CA ASP A 9 -4.95 12.61 11.73
C ASP A 9 -6.03 12.39 10.65
N ILE A 10 -6.47 11.13 10.52
CA ILE A 10 -7.55 10.75 9.59
C ILE A 10 -8.86 10.91 10.36
N ARG A 11 -9.69 11.87 9.96
CA ARG A 11 -11.07 11.98 10.45
C ARG A 11 -11.75 10.60 10.30
N LYS A 12 -12.28 10.08 11.41
CA LYS A 12 -13.08 8.84 11.47
C LYS A 12 -14.04 8.77 10.28
N GLY A 13 -13.75 7.93 9.27
CA GLY A 13 -14.75 7.58 8.24
C GLY A 13 -14.22 7.33 6.82
N GLU A 14 -13.14 7.98 6.38
CA GLU A 14 -12.65 7.78 5.01
C GLU A 14 -11.63 6.63 4.95
N ILE A 15 -12.09 5.47 4.50
CA ILE A 15 -11.20 4.36 4.16
C ILE A 15 -10.47 4.76 2.87
N PRO A 16 -9.12 4.84 2.87
CA PRO A 16 -8.40 5.15 1.66
C PRO A 16 -8.71 4.11 0.58
N PRO A 17 -8.87 4.55 -0.68
CA PRO A 17 -9.17 3.66 -1.79
C PRO A 17 -8.14 2.53 -1.85
N THR A 18 -8.64 1.29 -1.85
CA THR A 18 -7.82 0.08 -1.73
C THR A 18 -7.97 -0.78 -2.99
N ASN A 19 -6.90 -0.92 -3.76
CA ASN A 19 -6.88 -1.82 -4.91
C ASN A 19 -6.30 -3.20 -4.54
N ARG A 20 -6.85 -4.26 -5.16
CA ARG A 20 -6.41 -5.65 -4.98
C ARG A 20 -6.09 -6.26 -6.33
N THR A 21 -4.99 -6.99 -6.41
CA THR A 21 -4.57 -7.74 -7.59
C THR A 21 -3.85 -9.01 -7.14
N ALA A 22 -3.95 -10.06 -7.95
CA ALA A 22 -3.12 -11.26 -7.84
C ALA A 22 -1.86 -11.18 -8.72
N ASP A 23 -1.80 -10.22 -9.66
CA ASP A 23 -0.66 -10.03 -10.57
C ASP A 23 0.34 -9.00 -10.00
N PRO A 24 1.58 -9.39 -9.67
CA PRO A 24 2.62 -8.47 -9.23
C PRO A 24 2.95 -7.37 -10.24
N LYS A 25 2.75 -7.59 -11.55
CA LYS A 25 3.01 -6.56 -12.58
C LYS A 25 2.03 -5.38 -12.46
N GLN A 26 0.79 -5.66 -12.06
CA GLN A 26 -0.21 -4.61 -11.83
C GLN A 26 0.20 -3.68 -10.68
N VAL A 27 0.89 -4.19 -9.66
CA VAL A 27 1.42 -3.36 -8.56
C VAL A 27 2.44 -2.35 -9.07
N LYS A 28 3.37 -2.79 -9.94
CA LYS A 28 4.35 -1.88 -10.58
C LYS A 28 3.67 -0.85 -11.47
N ARG A 29 2.58 -1.23 -12.15
CA ARG A 29 1.78 -0.30 -12.95
C ARG A 29 1.13 0.77 -12.08
N TRP A 30 0.47 0.40 -10.97
CA TRP A 30 -0.11 1.37 -10.04
C TRP A 30 0.93 2.29 -9.40
N HIS A 31 2.15 1.80 -9.14
CA HIS A 31 3.23 2.66 -8.67
C HIS A 31 3.58 3.74 -9.69
N ARG A 32 3.67 3.40 -10.99
CA ARG A 32 3.90 4.40 -12.05
C ARG A 32 2.74 5.37 -12.21
N GLU A 33 1.51 4.89 -12.15
CA GLU A 33 0.31 5.75 -12.22
C GLU A 33 0.26 6.71 -11.01
N TRP A 34 0.63 6.26 -9.81
CA TRP A 34 0.77 7.12 -8.63
C TRP A 34 1.87 8.16 -8.80
N LEU A 35 3.06 7.77 -9.29
CA LEU A 35 4.16 8.70 -9.57
C LEU A 35 3.78 9.75 -10.63
N ALA A 36 2.94 9.38 -11.60
CA ALA A 36 2.41 10.27 -12.62
C ALA A 36 1.28 11.19 -12.10
N GLY A 37 0.83 11.01 -10.85
CA GLY A 37 -0.32 11.72 -10.30
C GLY A 37 -1.67 11.24 -10.85
N GLU A 38 -1.74 10.11 -11.54
CA GLU A 38 -2.96 9.55 -12.13
C GLU A 38 -3.72 8.66 -11.13
N LEU A 39 -3.09 8.30 -10.01
CA LEU A 39 -3.67 7.47 -8.97
C LEU A 39 -3.60 8.18 -7.61
N PHE A 40 -4.76 8.30 -6.96
CA PHE A 40 -4.91 8.97 -5.66
C PHE A 40 -4.53 10.46 -5.65
N GLU A 41 -4.66 11.15 -6.78
CA GLU A 41 -4.31 12.58 -6.96
C GLU A 41 -4.92 13.51 -5.89
N ASN A 42 -6.13 13.19 -5.43
CA ASN A 42 -6.88 13.99 -4.46
C ASN A 42 -6.43 13.77 -3.01
N LEU A 43 -5.46 12.87 -2.79
CA LEU A 43 -4.98 12.52 -1.47
C LEU A 43 -3.51 12.95 -1.34
N PRO A 44 -3.13 13.65 -0.26
CA PRO A 44 -1.79 14.22 -0.14
C PRO A 44 -0.73 13.15 0.21
N THR A 45 -0.55 12.10 -0.57
CA THR A 45 0.19 10.88 -0.15
C THR A 45 1.67 10.89 -0.53
N ASP A 46 2.51 10.20 0.26
CA ASP A 46 3.97 10.14 0.07
C ASP A 46 4.45 8.77 -0.48
N GLY A 47 3.51 7.93 -0.92
CA GLY A 47 3.78 6.59 -1.43
C GLY A 47 2.60 5.65 -1.32
N ILE A 48 2.78 4.46 -1.90
CA ILE A 48 1.84 3.35 -1.83
C ILE A 48 2.44 2.19 -1.03
N VAL A 49 1.65 1.50 -0.22
CA VAL A 49 2.08 0.34 0.59
C VAL A 49 1.48 -0.92 0.02
N VAL A 50 2.30 -1.82 -0.48
CA VAL A 50 1.86 -3.12 -0.99
C VAL A 50 1.84 -4.11 0.16
N LYS A 51 0.71 -4.77 0.39
CA LYS A 51 0.54 -5.80 1.42
C LYS A 51 0.03 -7.09 0.81
N VAL A 52 0.57 -8.21 1.28
CA VAL A 52 -0.02 -9.53 1.04
C VAL A 52 -1.45 -9.54 1.59
N ALA A 53 -2.40 -10.12 0.87
CA ALA A 53 -3.80 -10.19 1.32
C ALA A 53 -4.06 -11.38 2.27
N SER A 54 -3.46 -12.54 1.98
CA SER A 54 -3.68 -13.78 2.73
C SER A 54 -3.15 -13.72 4.17
N GLY A 55 -4.02 -14.04 5.13
CA GLY A 55 -3.66 -14.12 6.55
C GLY A 55 -2.63 -15.20 6.86
N ALA A 56 -2.79 -16.40 6.28
CA ALA A 56 -1.85 -17.50 6.47
C ALA A 56 -0.44 -17.15 5.95
N ILE A 57 -0.34 -16.45 4.81
CA ILE A 57 0.95 -16.02 4.28
C ILE A 57 1.57 -14.93 5.16
N LYS A 58 0.77 -13.99 5.69
CA LYS A 58 1.27 -12.99 6.66
C LYS A 58 1.84 -13.64 7.91
N GLN A 59 1.14 -14.63 8.47
CA GLN A 59 1.62 -15.38 9.64
C GLN A 59 2.93 -16.11 9.33
N LYS A 60 3.01 -16.77 8.17
CA LYS A 60 4.23 -17.46 7.73
C LYS A 60 5.42 -16.51 7.53
N LEU A 61 5.20 -15.34 6.93
CA LEU A 61 6.26 -14.35 6.69
C LEU A 61 6.68 -13.60 7.97
N GLY A 62 5.75 -13.46 8.91
CA GLY A 62 6.01 -12.83 10.20
C GLY A 62 6.41 -11.36 10.10
N VAL A 63 7.08 -10.90 11.16
CA VAL A 63 7.61 -9.53 11.30
C VAL A 63 9.05 -9.61 11.79
N ASN A 64 9.86 -8.60 11.49
CA ASN A 64 11.16 -8.40 12.12
C ASN A 64 11.06 -7.30 13.19
N SER A 65 12.20 -6.89 13.76
CA SER A 65 12.24 -5.87 14.83
C SER A 65 11.75 -4.48 14.41
N VAL A 66 11.63 -4.20 13.11
CA VAL A 66 11.32 -2.88 12.56
C VAL A 66 10.00 -2.89 11.78
N CYS A 67 9.72 -3.93 11.00
CA CYS A 67 8.61 -3.94 10.07
C CYS A 67 8.08 -5.36 9.75
N PRO A 68 6.84 -5.46 9.21
CA PRO A 68 6.34 -6.72 8.68
C PRO A 68 7.08 -7.14 7.41
N ASN A 69 7.38 -8.44 7.29
CA ASN A 69 8.01 -9.01 6.08
C ASN A 69 7.02 -9.21 4.92
N TRP A 70 5.73 -8.96 5.15
CA TRP A 70 4.63 -9.16 4.19
C TRP A 70 4.08 -7.85 3.61
N ALA A 71 4.74 -6.72 3.89
CA ALA A 71 4.38 -5.42 3.34
C ALA A 71 5.61 -4.59 2.96
N ILE A 72 5.50 -3.79 1.92
CA ILE A 72 6.53 -2.85 1.48
C ILE A 72 5.92 -1.49 1.19
N ALA A 73 6.59 -0.42 1.61
CA ALA A 73 6.25 0.94 1.20
C ALA A 73 7.05 1.27 -0.07
N MET A 74 6.33 1.51 -1.17
CA MET A 74 6.87 2.02 -2.41
C MET A 74 6.72 3.54 -2.41
N LYS A 75 7.86 4.22 -2.41
CA LYS A 75 7.98 5.67 -2.53
C LYS A 75 8.73 5.99 -3.84
N ASP A 76 9.16 7.22 -4.01
CA ASP A 76 10.00 7.69 -5.12
C ASP A 76 11.38 7.03 -5.12
#